data_AF-B7PV01-F1
#
_entry.id   AF-B7PV01-F1
#
_cell.length_a   1.000
_cell.length_b   1.000
_cell.length_c   1.000
_cell.angle_alpha   90.00
_cell.angle_beta   90.00
_cell.angle_gamma   90.00
#
_symmetry.space_group_name_H-M   'P 1'
#
loop_
_entity.id
_entity.type
_entity.pdbx_description
1 polymer ?
#
loop_
_entity_poly.entity_id
_entity_poly.type
_entity_poly.pdbx_seq_one_letter_code
_entity_poly.pdbx_strand_id
1 'polypeptide(L)'
;MRPYEEKLGEVLGPWAVHLQGRQWVLGDRLTYVDFLLYEGLDWHRLWKADVFKNYPILDAYVRKFEDLPNLKTYFQSHMYYRFPIFGPLAKWGFNECDK
;
A
#
# COMPACT_ATOMS: atom_id res chain seq x y z
N MET A 1 -1.16 -15.76 10.07
CA MET A 1 -1.68 -15.09 8.86
C MET A 1 -3.19 -14.89 8.97
N ARG A 2 -4.03 -15.93 8.97
CA ARG A 2 -5.50 -15.80 9.18
C ARG A 2 -5.98 -14.86 10.32
N PRO A 3 -5.38 -14.88 11.54
CA PRO A 3 -5.80 -13.98 12.62
C PRO A 3 -5.51 -12.50 12.35
N TYR A 4 -4.57 -12.21 11.45
CA TYR A 4 -4.22 -10.84 11.07
C TYR A 4 -5.14 -10.31 9.98
N GLU A 5 -5.58 -11.18 9.06
CA GLU A 5 -6.57 -10.81 8.02
C GLU A 5 -7.88 -10.32 8.65
N GLU A 6 -8.34 -10.97 9.72
CA GLU A 6 -9.53 -10.57 10.47
C GLU A 6 -9.35 -9.23 11.19
N LYS A 7 -8.14 -8.93 11.67
CA LYS A 7 -7.80 -7.69 12.35
C LYS A 7 -7.39 -6.56 11.40
N LEU A 8 -7.37 -6.80 10.09
CA LEU A 8 -6.89 -5.83 9.14
C LEU A 8 -7.73 -4.54 9.15
N GLY A 9 -9.04 -4.68 9.37
CA GLY A 9 -9.93 -3.51 9.53
C GLY A 9 -9.59 -2.64 10.75
N GLU A 10 -9.14 -3.24 11.85
CA GLU A 10 -8.69 -2.51 13.05
C GLU A 10 -7.41 -1.71 12.79
N VAL A 11 -6.55 -2.22 11.89
CA VAL A 11 -5.31 -1.54 11.49
C VAL A 11 -5.58 -0.45 10.46
N LEU A 12 -6.40 -0.71 9.45
CA LEU A 12 -6.67 0.22 8.35
C LEU A 12 -7.65 1.35 8.74
N GLY A 13 -8.59 1.09 9.65
CA GLY A 13 -9.59 2.07 10.09
C GLY A 13 -8.99 3.39 10.60
N PRO A 14 -8.03 3.36 11.54
CA PRO A 14 -7.35 4.57 12.02
C PRO A 14 -6.65 5.37 10.91
N TRP A 15 -6.05 4.69 9.93
CA TRP A 15 -5.41 5.37 8.79
C TRP A 15 -6.42 6.07 7.89
N ALA A 16 -7.58 5.45 7.64
CA ALA A 16 -8.64 6.06 6.85
C ALA A 16 -9.17 7.35 7.51
N VAL A 17 -9.33 7.33 8.85
CA VAL A 17 -9.72 8.52 9.62
C VAL A 17 -8.62 9.58 9.61
N HIS A 18 -7.35 9.18 9.78
CA HIS A 18 -6.22 10.12 9.80
C HIS A 18 -6.01 10.85 8.47
N LEU A 19 -6.18 10.14 7.35
CA LEU A 19 -6.04 10.71 6.00
C LEU A 19 -7.28 11.50 5.56
N GLN A 20 -8.39 11.43 6.30
CA GLN A 20 -9.59 12.16 5.95
C GLN A 20 -9.33 13.67 5.97
N GLY A 21 -9.50 14.31 4.81
CA GLY A 21 -9.26 15.74 4.62
C GLY A 21 -7.79 16.16 4.54
N ARG A 22 -6.84 15.22 4.53
CA ARG A 22 -5.41 15.51 4.36
C ARG A 22 -4.93 15.16 2.97
N GLN A 23 -4.00 15.95 2.43
CA GLN A 23 -3.40 15.67 1.13
C GLN A 23 -2.36 14.53 1.23
N TRP A 24 -1.56 14.55 2.30
CA TRP A 24 -0.46 13.64 2.63
C TRP A 24 -0.45 13.38 4.15
N VAL A 25 0.33 12.42 4.63
CA VAL A 25 0.31 11.97 6.04
C VAL A 25 0.57 13.12 7.02
N LEU A 26 1.52 14.00 6.68
CA LEU A 26 1.94 15.15 7.48
C LEU A 26 1.29 16.48 7.05
N GLY A 27 0.29 16.46 6.17
CA GLY A 27 -0.42 17.66 5.71
C GLY A 27 -0.34 17.84 4.19
N ASP A 28 0.13 19.00 3.73
CA ASP A 28 0.06 19.37 2.31
C ASP A 28 1.33 19.03 1.51
N ARG A 29 2.42 18.71 2.20
CA ARG A 29 3.70 18.38 1.58
C ARG A 29 3.94 16.88 1.58
N LEU A 30 4.38 16.35 0.43
CA LEU A 30 4.86 14.98 0.32
C LEU A 30 6.18 14.81 1.08
N THR A 31 6.23 13.80 1.94
CA THR A 31 7.37 13.47 2.79
C THR A 31 7.76 12.00 2.66
N TYR A 32 8.90 11.59 3.22
CA TYR A 32 9.33 10.19 3.19
C TYR A 32 8.34 9.26 3.93
N VAL A 33 7.57 9.78 4.89
CA VAL A 33 6.57 9.00 5.63
C VAL A 33 5.46 8.51 4.70
N ASP A 34 5.13 9.27 3.66
CA ASP A 34 4.14 8.89 2.65
C ASP A 34 4.59 7.66 1.85
N PHE A 35 5.91 7.49 1.65
CA PHE A 35 6.49 6.31 1.00
C PHE A 35 6.38 5.07 1.89
N LEU A 36 6.68 5.21 3.19
CA LEU A 36 6.54 4.11 4.16
C LEU A 36 5.09 3.66 4.28
N LEU A 37 4.15 4.61 4.30
CA LEU A 37 2.73 4.29 4.35
C LEU A 37 2.26 3.63 3.04
N TYR A 38 2.72 4.13 1.88
CA TYR A 38 2.40 3.53 0.59
C TYR A 38 2.85 2.06 0.52
N GLU A 39 4.10 1.75 0.89
CA GLU A 39 4.61 0.37 0.89
C GLU A 39 3.78 -0.55 1.79
N GLY A 40 3.45 -0.08 3.00
CA GLY A 40 2.58 -0.82 3.91
C GLY A 40 1.19 -1.07 3.31
N LEU A 41 0.51 -0.03 2.81
CA LEU A 41 -0.82 -0.17 2.21
C LEU A 41 -0.80 -1.07 0.97
N ASP A 42 0.26 -1.00 0.18
CA ASP A 42 0.42 -1.76 -1.05
C ASP A 42 0.55 -3.27 -0.78
N TRP A 43 1.32 -3.68 0.24
CA TRP A 43 1.37 -5.08 0.65
C TRP A 43 0.00 -5.60 1.08
N HIS A 44 -0.75 -4.81 1.86
CA HIS A 44 -2.09 -5.20 2.29
C HIS A 44 -3.07 -5.27 1.12
N ARG A 45 -2.95 -4.38 0.12
CA ARG A 45 -3.75 -4.40 -1.11
C ARG A 45 -3.48 -5.63 -1.95
N LEU A 46 -2.20 -6.02 -2.08
CA LEU A 46 -1.80 -7.24 -2.79
C LEU A 46 -2.25 -8.51 -2.07
N TRP A 47 -2.23 -8.52 -0.74
CA TRP A 47 -2.59 -9.70 0.06
C TRP A 47 -4.11 -9.88 0.18
N LYS A 48 -4.86 -8.81 0.46
CA LYS A 48 -6.32 -8.84 0.68
C LYS A 48 -6.99 -7.60 0.12
N ALA A 49 -7.09 -7.54 -1.21
CA ALA A 49 -7.75 -6.45 -1.94
C ALA A 49 -9.21 -6.21 -1.51
N ASP A 50 -9.92 -7.25 -1.05
CA ASP A 50 -11.33 -7.13 -0.63
C ASP A 50 -11.54 -6.17 0.54
N VAL A 51 -10.56 -6.07 1.45
CA VAL A 51 -10.69 -5.19 2.63
C VAL A 51 -10.60 -3.71 2.23
N PHE A 52 -9.85 -3.39 1.17
CA PHE A 52 -9.74 -2.03 0.65
C PHE A 52 -11.04 -1.51 0.03
N LYS A 53 -11.98 -2.38 -0.38
CA LYS A 53 -13.32 -1.97 -0.85
C LYS A 53 -14.08 -1.17 0.22
N ASN A 54 -13.82 -1.44 1.50
CA ASN A 54 -14.45 -0.74 2.62
C ASN A 54 -13.76 0.60 2.96
N TYR A 55 -12.58 0.87 2.40
CA TYR A 55 -11.76 2.05 2.69
C TYR A 55 -11.35 2.78 1.39
N PRO A 56 -12.31 3.37 0.65
CA PRO A 56 -12.02 4.03 -0.63
C PRO A 56 -11.02 5.19 -0.50
N ILE A 57 -10.95 5.84 0.67
CA ILE A 57 -9.96 6.89 0.96
C ILE A 57 -8.52 6.34 0.87
N LEU A 58 -8.29 5.12 1.35
CA LEU A 58 -6.97 4.49 1.30
C LEU A 58 -6.59 4.09 -0.13
N ASP A 59 -7.52 3.54 -0.91
CA ASP A 59 -7.28 3.22 -2.32
C ASP A 59 -7.01 4.49 -3.14
N ALA A 60 -7.76 5.57 -2.89
CA ALA A 60 -7.53 6.87 -3.54
C ALA A 60 -6.16 7.45 -3.19
N TYR A 61 -5.72 7.32 -1.93
CA TYR A 61 -4.40 7.74 -1.48
C TYR A 61 -3.28 6.98 -2.18
N VAL A 62 -3.39 5.65 -2.28
CA VAL A 62 -2.42 4.79 -2.99
C VAL A 62 -2.33 5.17 -4.46
N ARG A 63 -3.47 5.30 -5.16
CA ARG A 63 -3.49 5.71 -6.58
C ARG A 63 -2.89 7.08 -6.80
N LYS A 64 -3.22 8.04 -5.95
CA LYS A 64 -2.65 9.40 -6.01
C LYS A 64 -1.13 9.38 -5.85
N PHE A 65 -0.60 8.51 -5.00
CA PHE A 65 0.83 8.32 -4.83
C PHE A 65 1.46 7.70 -6.09
N GLU A 66 0.80 6.70 -6.69
CA GLU A 66 1.22 6.08 -7.96
C GLU A 66 1.21 7.06 -9.15
N ASP A 67 0.30 8.03 -9.14
CA ASP A 67 0.14 9.03 -10.20
C ASP A 67 1.20 10.15 -10.17
N LEU A 68 2.07 10.19 -9.16
CA LEU A 68 3.16 11.16 -9.11
C LEU A 68 4.12 10.95 -10.31
N PRO A 69 4.47 12.00 -11.08
CA PRO A 69 5.13 11.85 -12.38
C PRO A 69 6.49 11.13 -12.32
N ASN A 70 7.27 11.40 -11.27
CA ASN A 70 8.56 10.74 -11.04
C ASN A 70 8.39 9.26 -10.69
N LEU A 71 7.36 8.93 -9.90
CA LEU A 71 7.07 7.54 -9.52
C LEU A 71 6.48 6.77 -10.69
N LYS A 72 5.61 7.38 -11.48
CA LYS A 72 5.07 6.78 -12.70
C LYS A 72 6.17 6.41 -13.68
N THR A 73 7.14 7.29 -13.87
CA THR A 73 8.34 7.01 -14.68
C THR A 73 9.17 5.88 -14.07
N TYR A 74 9.35 5.87 -12.75
CA TYR A 74 10.09 4.82 -12.04
C TYR A 74 9.41 3.45 -12.20
N PHE A 75 8.10 3.36 -12.00
CA PHE A 75 7.32 2.13 -12.15
C PHE A 75 7.31 1.56 -13.57
N GLN A 76 7.50 2.41 -14.58
CA GLN A 76 7.66 2.00 -15.98
C GLN A 76 9.10 1.63 -16.34
N SER A 77 10.07 1.93 -15.48
CA SER A 77 11.48 1.65 -15.72
C SER A 77 11.82 0.19 -15.41
N HIS A 78 12.86 -0.32 -16.06
CA HIS A 78 13.45 -1.63 -15.78
C HIS A 78 14.07 -1.74 -14.37
N MET A 79 14.20 -0.63 -13.65
CA MET A 79 14.74 -0.59 -12.29
C MET A 79 13.68 -0.90 -11.23
N TYR A 80 12.40 -0.91 -11.62
CA TYR A 80 11.31 -1.23 -10.72
C TYR A 80 11.09 -2.73 -10.66
N TYR A 81 11.13 -3.27 -9.45
CA TYR A 81 10.82 -4.67 -9.16
C TYR A 81 9.66 -4.71 -8.18
N ARG A 82 8.55 -5.32 -8.62
CA ARG A 82 7.37 -5.53 -7.77
C ARG A 82 7.51 -6.76 -6.87
N PHE A 83 8.25 -7.76 -7.33
CA PHE A 83 8.55 -8.99 -6.63
C PHE A 83 10.05 -9.32 -6.77
N PRO A 84 10.64 -10.08 -5.83
CA PRO A 84 10.04 -10.60 -4.60
C PRO A 84 9.91 -9.52 -3.50
N ILE A 85 8.78 -9.51 -2.80
CA ILE A 85 8.53 -8.62 -1.65
C ILE A 85 9.24 -9.16 -0.41
N PHE A 86 9.17 -10.48 -0.21
CA PHE A 86 9.82 -11.17 0.89
C PHE A 86 10.79 -12.23 0.38
N GLY A 87 11.71 -12.65 1.25
CA GLY A 87 12.70 -13.67 0.92
C GLY A 87 12.09 -15.06 0.63
N PRO A 88 12.89 -15.99 0.09
CA PRO A 88 12.45 -17.31 -0.40
C PRO A 88 11.79 -18.23 0.63
N LEU A 89 11.93 -17.93 1.92
CA LEU A 89 11.35 -18.70 3.02
C LEU A 89 9.99 -18.13 3.48
N ALA A 90 9.54 -17.01 2.90
CA ALA A 90 8.27 -16.42 3.24
C ALA A 90 7.11 -17.20 2.59
N LYS A 91 6.01 -17.32 3.33
CA LYS A 91 4.80 -18.03 2.87
C LYS A 91 4.00 -17.26 1.82
N TRP A 92 4.32 -15.99 1.61
CA TRP A 92 3.63 -15.09 0.69
C TRP A 92 4.61 -14.03 0.22
N GLY A 93 4.46 -13.55 -1.03
CA GLY A 93 5.24 -12.44 -1.57
C GLY A 93 6.61 -12.82 -2.14
N PHE A 94 6.90 -14.12 -2.29
CA PHE A 94 8.11 -14.58 -2.99
C PHE A 94 7.87 -14.66 -4.50
N ASN A 95 6.76 -15.27 -4.94
CA ASN A 95 6.38 -15.32 -6.36
C ASN A 95 5.06 -14.57 -6.61
N GLU A 96 4.90 -13.99 -7.80
CA GLU A 96 3.64 -13.35 -8.22
C GLU A 96 2.47 -14.34 -8.29
N CYS A 97 2.77 -15.64 -8.41
CA CYS A 97 1.83 -16.76 -8.52
C CYS A 97 1.28 -17.28 -7.18
N ASP A 98 1.67 -16.74 -6.03
CA ASP A 98 1.12 -17.15 -4.71
C ASP A 98 -0.27 -16.52 -4.42
N LYS A 99 -1.01 -16.14 -5.47
CA LYS A 99 -2.38 -15.59 -5.42
C LYS A 99 -3.44 -16.68 -5.48
#